data_AF-A0A4Y3IKJ9-F1
#
_entry.id   AF-A0A4Y3IKJ9-F1
#
_cell.length_a   1.000
_cell.length_b   1.000
_cell.length_c   1.000
_cell.angle_alpha   90.00
_cell.angle_beta   90.00
_cell.angle_gamma   90.00
#
_symmetry.space_group_name_H-M   'P 1'
#
loop_
_entity.id
_entity.type
_entity.pdbx_description
1 polymer ?
#
loop_
_entity_poly.entity_id
_entity_poly.type
_entity_poly.pdbx_seq_one_letter_code
_entity_poly.pdbx_strand_id
1 'polypeptide(L)'
;MKKLLLSLFSICCVALSAQVSANIHQWNETSYQTYSDKTHVEFKLINKFNKTAPFYVRIDDKKFPNKLVLSPNQEIELDITVDTPPGITSVKHVCTLMVTGEENDYETCTKLTFKRF
;
A
#
# COMPACT_ATOMS: atom_id res chain seq x y z
N MET A 1 60.88 25.39 9.27
CA MET A 1 60.29 24.25 10.00
C MET A 1 59.13 24.73 10.86
N LYS A 2 57.89 24.38 10.49
CA LYS A 2 56.75 24.03 11.36
C LYS A 2 55.61 23.60 10.41
N LYS A 3 55.29 22.31 10.47
CA LYS A 3 54.19 21.64 9.76
C LYS A 3 52.86 21.93 10.48
N LEU A 4 51.77 21.42 9.88
CA LEU A 4 50.41 21.21 10.41
C LEU A 4 49.46 22.42 10.26
N LEU A 5 48.21 22.28 9.81
CA LEU A 5 47.34 21.11 9.63
C LEU A 5 46.19 21.49 8.68
N LEU A 6 45.90 20.65 7.68
CA LEU A 6 44.69 20.72 6.84
C LEU A 6 43.45 20.54 7.72
N SER A 7 42.42 21.36 7.54
CA SER A 7 41.06 20.99 7.95
C SER A 7 40.06 21.46 6.89
N LEU A 8 39.69 20.52 6.02
CA LEU A 8 38.50 20.62 5.18
C LEU A 8 37.27 20.59 6.09
N PHE A 9 36.51 21.68 6.15
CA PHE A 9 35.12 21.65 6.59
C PHE A 9 34.23 21.51 5.35
N SER A 10 34.09 20.27 4.86
CA SER A 10 33.00 19.90 3.95
C SER A 10 32.00 19.09 4.79
N ILE A 11 31.11 19.79 5.50
CA ILE A 11 29.99 19.14 6.17
C ILE A 11 28.96 18.81 5.08
N CYS A 12 29.06 17.56 4.64
CA CYS A 12 28.09 16.84 3.84
C CYS A 12 26.68 17.10 4.39
N CYS A 13 25.85 17.80 3.61
CA CYS A 13 24.40 17.78 3.78
C CYS A 13 23.93 16.34 3.50
N VAL A 14 23.92 15.50 4.53
CA VAL A 14 23.20 14.23 4.49
C VAL A 14 21.73 14.60 4.47
N ALA A 15 21.18 14.70 3.26
CA ALA A 15 19.75 14.67 3.04
C ALA A 15 19.25 13.35 3.64
N LEU A 16 18.75 13.42 4.88
CA LEU A 16 17.86 12.43 5.45
C LEU A 16 16.63 12.46 4.56
N SER A 17 16.66 11.70 3.46
CA SER A 17 15.46 11.33 2.72
C SER A 17 14.59 10.57 3.70
N ALA A 18 13.68 11.29 4.37
CA ALA A 18 12.62 10.68 5.14
C ALA A 18 11.89 9.75 4.17
N GLN A 19 12.13 8.44 4.33
CA GLN A 19 11.35 7.42 3.65
C GLN A 19 9.96 7.51 4.26
N VAL A 20 9.11 8.35 3.69
CA VAL A 20 7.69 8.39 4.03
C VAL A 20 7.10 7.07 3.55
N SER A 21 7.10 6.08 4.44
CA SER A 21 6.41 4.82 4.22
C SER A 21 4.98 5.01 4.69
N ALA A 22 4.08 5.28 3.76
CA ALA A 22 2.69 5.61 4.05
C ALA A 22 1.88 4.37 4.46
N ASN A 23 1.89 3.33 3.62
CA ASN A 23 1.19 2.07 3.87
C ASN A 23 1.74 0.96 2.97
N ILE A 24 1.59 -0.30 3.40
CA ILE A 24 2.03 -1.47 2.63
C ILE A 24 0.85 -2.41 2.45
N HIS A 25 0.62 -2.85 1.21
CA HIS A 25 -0.17 -4.05 0.94
C HIS A 25 0.76 -5.25 0.87
N GLN A 26 0.50 -6.26 1.68
CA GLN A 26 1.19 -7.54 1.59
C GLN A 26 0.23 -8.59 1.04
N TRP A 27 0.54 -9.08 -0.16
CA TRP A 27 -0.27 -10.03 -0.91
C TRP A 27 0.41 -11.40 -0.93
N ASN A 28 -0.39 -12.46 -0.85
CA ASN A 28 0.11 -13.81 -1.11
C ASN A 28 0.35 -14.03 -2.61
N GLU A 29 -0.58 -13.55 -3.44
CA GLU A 29 -0.53 -13.65 -4.90
C GLU A 29 -1.05 -12.35 -5.54
N THR A 30 -0.75 -12.15 -6.82
CA THR A 30 -1.31 -11.04 -7.62
C THR A 30 -2.02 -11.52 -8.88
N SER A 31 -2.09 -12.84 -9.08
CA SER A 31 -2.76 -13.47 -10.21
C SER A 31 -3.51 -14.70 -9.73
N TYR A 32 -4.82 -14.70 -9.88
CA TYR A 32 -5.72 -15.73 -9.35
C TYR A 32 -6.39 -16.50 -10.48
N GLN A 33 -6.57 -17.80 -10.27
CA GLN A 33 -7.29 -18.69 -11.17
C GLN A 33 -8.45 -19.38 -10.43
N THR A 34 -9.64 -19.40 -11.02
CA THR A 34 -10.83 -19.97 -10.38
C THR A 34 -11.73 -20.69 -11.39
N TYR A 35 -12.64 -21.53 -10.89
CA TYR A 35 -13.76 -22.10 -11.64
C TYR A 35 -15.11 -21.46 -11.24
N SER A 36 -15.12 -20.67 -10.16
CA SER A 36 -16.29 -19.92 -9.69
C SER A 36 -16.36 -18.56 -10.36
N ASP A 37 -17.58 -18.02 -10.44
CA ASP A 37 -17.91 -16.64 -10.81
C ASP A 37 -17.37 -15.58 -9.86
N LYS A 38 -16.82 -15.98 -8.70
CA LYS A 38 -16.21 -15.10 -7.72
C LYS A 38 -14.83 -15.61 -7.29
N THR A 39 -13.96 -14.69 -6.91
CA THR A 39 -12.68 -14.98 -6.29
C THR A 39 -12.56 -14.22 -4.99
N HIS A 40 -12.28 -14.95 -3.91
CA HIS A 40 -11.92 -14.39 -2.61
C HIS A 40 -10.43 -14.10 -2.60
N VAL A 41 -10.06 -12.94 -2.08
CA VAL A 41 -8.68 -12.49 -2.02
C VAL A 41 -8.40 -11.90 -0.66
N GLU A 42 -7.44 -12.50 0.03
CA GLU A 42 -6.92 -12.03 1.30
C GLU A 42 -5.62 -11.26 1.10
N PHE A 43 -5.48 -10.14 1.82
CA PHE A 43 -4.24 -9.40 1.91
C PHE A 43 -4.12 -8.69 3.25
N LYS A 44 -2.88 -8.36 3.63
CA LYS A 44 -2.63 -7.56 4.82
C LYS A 44 -2.43 -6.11 4.47
N LEU A 45 -3.10 -5.24 5.23
CA LEU A 45 -2.87 -3.81 5.21
C LEU A 45 -2.09 -3.44 6.48
N ILE A 46 -0.95 -2.77 6.28
CA ILE A 46 -0.09 -2.33 7.37
C ILE A 46 0.03 -0.81 7.34
N ASN A 47 -0.29 -0.16 8.46
CA ASN A 47 -0.03 1.26 8.64
C ASN A 47 1.47 1.45 8.97
N LYS A 48 2.27 1.90 8.00
CA LYS A 48 3.69 2.26 8.22
C LYS A 48 3.89 3.75 8.52
N PHE A 49 2.81 4.52 8.51
CA PHE A 49 2.82 5.89 8.98
C PHE A 49 3.07 5.93 10.50
N ASN A 50 3.69 7.01 10.95
CA ASN A 50 4.07 7.17 12.36
C ASN A 50 2.91 7.64 13.26
N LYS A 51 1.71 7.83 12.70
CA LYS A 51 0.49 8.21 13.43
C LYS A 51 -0.66 7.26 13.12
N THR A 52 -1.63 7.23 14.03
CA THR A 52 -2.92 6.60 13.80
C THR A 52 -3.64 7.33 12.67
N ALA A 53 -4.09 6.61 11.65
CA ALA A 53 -4.74 7.19 10.50
C ALA A 53 -5.99 6.39 10.07
N PRO A 54 -7.00 7.06 9.50
CA PRO A 54 -8.08 6.41 8.77
C PRO A 54 -7.67 5.94 7.36
N PHE A 55 -8.16 4.78 6.99
CA PHE A 55 -7.93 4.10 5.72
C PHE A 55 -9.24 3.74 5.03
N TYR A 56 -9.27 3.84 3.71
CA TYR A 56 -10.39 3.50 2.85
C TYR A 56 -9.93 2.59 1.72
N VAL A 57 -10.62 1.47 1.54
CA VAL A 57 -10.32 0.50 0.48
C VAL A 57 -11.27 0.71 -0.69
N ARG A 58 -10.75 0.61 -1.90
CA ARG A 58 -11.53 0.58 -3.15
C ARG A 58 -10.99 -0.48 -4.10
N ILE A 59 -11.88 -1.00 -4.93
CA ILE A 59 -11.53 -1.84 -6.07
C ILE A 59 -12.00 -1.12 -7.32
N ASP A 60 -11.07 -0.74 -8.19
CA ASP A 60 -11.30 0.20 -9.27
C ASP A 60 -12.01 1.46 -8.71
N ASP A 61 -13.19 1.80 -9.23
CA ASP A 61 -14.00 2.94 -8.80
C ASP A 61 -14.95 2.63 -7.62
N LYS A 62 -15.08 1.34 -7.25
CA LYS A 62 -15.99 0.92 -6.18
C LYS A 62 -15.33 1.10 -4.82
N LYS A 63 -15.79 2.10 -4.07
CA LYS A 63 -15.39 2.34 -2.67
C LYS A 63 -16.14 1.41 -1.73
N PHE A 64 -15.43 0.86 -0.75
CA PHE A 64 -16.04 0.12 0.35
C PHE A 64 -16.38 1.09 1.48
N PRO A 65 -17.57 0.97 2.10
CA PRO A 65 -18.05 1.96 3.07
C PRO A 65 -17.29 1.92 4.41
N ASN A 66 -16.47 0.90 4.65
CA ASN A 66 -15.84 0.67 5.94
C ASN A 66 -14.57 1.51 6.08
N LYS A 67 -14.62 2.51 6.97
CA LYS A 67 -13.45 3.24 7.46
C LYS A 67 -12.67 2.34 8.41
N LEU A 68 -11.38 2.14 8.14
CA LEU A 68 -10.47 1.36 8.98
C LEU A 68 -9.54 2.34 9.71
N VAL A 69 -9.50 2.33 11.04
CA VAL A 69 -8.60 3.21 11.82
C VAL A 69 -7.47 2.36 12.36
N LEU A 70 -6.24 2.61 11.89
CA LEU A 70 -5.07 1.79 12.22
C LEU A 70 -4.04 2.62 12.97
N SER A 71 -3.57 2.09 14.09
CA SER A 71 -2.42 2.62 14.84
C SER A 71 -1.11 2.39 14.08
N PRO A 72 -0.01 3.09 14.41
CA PRO A 72 1.29 2.86 13.79
C PRO A 72 1.73 1.39 13.91
N ASN A 73 2.21 0.82 12.80
CA ASN A 73 2.57 -0.59 12.63
C ASN A 73 1.46 -1.61 12.88
N GLN A 74 0.22 -1.18 13.07
CA GLN A 74 -0.91 -2.10 13.15
C GLN A 74 -1.10 -2.79 11.80
N GLU A 75 -1.27 -4.10 11.86
CA GLU A 75 -1.58 -4.95 10.73
C GLU A 75 -3.03 -5.43 10.87
N ILE A 76 -3.74 -5.43 9.76
CA ILE A 76 -5.05 -6.07 9.65
C ILE A 76 -5.10 -6.93 8.41
N GLU A 77 -5.83 -8.02 8.50
CA GLU A 77 -6.14 -8.87 7.35
C GLU A 77 -7.48 -8.43 6.76
N LEU A 78 -7.52 -8.30 5.44
CA LEU A 78 -8.68 -7.90 4.69
C LEU A 78 -8.98 -8.97 3.64
N ASP A 79 -10.24 -9.36 3.57
CA ASP A 79 -10.79 -10.20 2.51
C ASP A 79 -11.69 -9.36 1.60
N ILE A 80 -11.49 -9.50 0.29
CA ILE A 80 -12.34 -8.93 -0.74
C ILE A 80 -12.84 -10.02 -1.68
N THR A 81 -14.09 -9.89 -2.10
CA THR A 81 -14.65 -10.72 -3.17
C THR A 81 -14.69 -9.95 -4.48
N VAL A 82 -14.13 -10.54 -5.53
CA VAL A 82 -14.07 -9.99 -6.88
C VAL A 82 -14.86 -10.88 -7.84
N ASP A 83 -15.72 -10.29 -8.67
CA ASP A 83 -16.44 -11.02 -9.71
C ASP A 83 -15.48 -11.42 -10.84
N THR A 84 -15.55 -12.69 -11.26
CA THR A 84 -14.68 -13.33 -12.26
C THR A 84 -15.50 -14.00 -13.36
N PRO A 85 -15.85 -13.27 -14.44
CA PRO A 85 -16.67 -13.81 -15.51
C PRO A 85 -15.97 -14.94 -16.29
N PRO A 86 -16.73 -15.94 -16.79
CA PRO A 86 -16.15 -17.11 -17.45
C PRO A 86 -15.49 -16.76 -18.78
N GLY A 87 -14.33 -17.38 -19.05
CA GLY A 87 -13.61 -17.21 -20.32
C GLY A 87 -12.96 -15.84 -20.51
N ILE A 88 -12.95 -14.99 -19.48
CA ILE A 88 -12.37 -13.64 -19.52
C ILE A 88 -11.26 -13.53 -18.47
N THR A 89 -10.11 -12.98 -18.86
CA THR A 89 -9.11 -12.50 -17.90
C THR A 89 -9.44 -11.06 -17.54
N SER A 90 -9.83 -10.83 -16.28
CA SER A 90 -10.12 -9.50 -15.76
C SER A 90 -8.96 -8.96 -14.94
N VAL A 91 -8.72 -7.66 -15.02
CA VAL A 91 -7.73 -6.94 -14.20
C VAL A 91 -8.47 -6.01 -13.26
N LYS A 92 -8.06 -5.98 -11.99
CA LYS A 92 -8.61 -5.06 -10.98
C LYS A 92 -7.49 -4.32 -10.27
N HIS A 93 -7.75 -3.08 -9.87
CA HIS A 93 -6.85 -2.30 -9.03
C HIS A 93 -7.42 -2.20 -7.63
N VAL A 94 -6.78 -2.84 -6.66
CA VAL A 94 -7.14 -2.70 -5.25
C VAL A 94 -6.30 -1.57 -4.67
N CYS A 95 -6.96 -0.50 -4.25
CA CYS A 95 -6.30 0.68 -3.72
C CYS A 95 -6.74 0.93 -2.28
N THR A 96 -5.78 1.36 -1.46
CA THR A 96 -6.04 1.86 -0.11
C THR A 96 -5.57 3.30 -0.03
N LEU A 97 -6.51 4.18 0.31
CA LEU A 97 -6.26 5.58 0.62
C LEU A 97 -6.10 5.74 2.13
N MET A 98 -4.95 6.23 2.57
CA MET A 98 -4.70 6.73 3.91
C MET A 98 -4.99 8.23 3.94
N VAL A 99 -5.91 8.65 4.81
CA VAL A 99 -6.19 10.07 5.04
C VAL A 99 -5.38 10.55 6.23
N THR A 100 -4.42 11.46 5.99
CA THR A 100 -3.46 11.88 7.03
C THR A 100 -3.94 13.09 7.82
N GLY A 101 -4.88 13.86 7.26
CA GLY A 101 -5.26 15.18 7.78
C GLY A 101 -4.15 16.24 7.64
N GLU A 102 -3.08 15.92 6.90
CA GLU A 102 -1.98 16.82 6.55
C GLU A 102 -2.12 17.26 5.08
N GLU A 103 -1.08 17.88 4.50
CA GLU A 103 -1.13 18.43 3.13
C GLU A 103 -1.40 17.37 2.05
N ASN A 104 -1.07 16.10 2.30
CA ASN A 104 -1.22 15.03 1.32
C ASN A 104 -1.80 13.75 1.95
N ASP A 105 -2.85 13.24 1.33
CA ASP A 105 -3.31 11.87 1.52
C ASP A 105 -2.45 10.93 0.65
N TYR A 106 -2.30 9.68 1.09
CA TYR A 106 -1.46 8.70 0.39
C TYR A 106 -2.33 7.55 -0.10
N GLU A 107 -2.24 7.28 -1.40
CA GLU A 107 -2.91 6.14 -2.01
C GLU A 107 -1.90 5.12 -2.53
N THR A 108 -2.09 3.86 -2.14
CA THR A 108 -1.32 2.74 -2.68
C THR A 108 -2.26 1.81 -3.42
N CYS A 109 -1.91 1.44 -4.65
CA CYS A 109 -2.69 0.55 -5.49
C CYS A 109 -1.89 -0.70 -5.86
N THR A 110 -2.57 -1.84 -5.92
CA THR A 110 -2.01 -3.09 -6.46
C THR A 110 -2.90 -3.59 -7.59
N LYS A 111 -2.26 -3.91 -8.72
CA LYS A 111 -2.92 -4.55 -9.86
C LYS A 111 -3.01 -6.06 -9.60
N LEU A 112 -4.22 -6.59 -9.62
CA LEU A 112 -4.52 -8.00 -9.52
C LEU A 112 -5.09 -8.51 -10.85
N THR A 113 -4.72 -9.73 -11.22
CA THR A 113 -5.21 -10.41 -12.43
C THR A 113 -6.06 -11.60 -12.03
N PHE A 114 -7.20 -11.80 -12.69
CA PHE A 114 -8.12 -12.88 -12.40
C PHE A 114 -8.49 -13.60 -13.69
N LYS A 115 -8.45 -14.93 -13.68
CA LYS A 115 -8.85 -15.76 -14.80
C LYS A 115 -9.83 -16.83 -14.33
N ARG A 116 -10.97 -16.94 -15.00
CA ARG A 116 -11.90 -18.05 -14.81
C ARG A 116 -11.79 -19.05 -15.95
N PHE A 117 -11.68 -20.33 -15.60
CA PHE A 117 -11.73 -21.46 -16.55
C PHE A 117 -13.15 -21.92 -16.83
#